data_AF-A0AAD4CZS9-F1
#
_entry.id   AF-A0AAD4CZS9-F1
#
_cell.length_a   1.000
_cell.length_b   1.000
_cell.length_c   1.000
_cell.angle_alpha   90.00
_cell.angle_beta   90.00
_cell.angle_gamma   90.00
#
_symmetry.space_group_name_H-M   'P 1'
#
loop_
_entity.id
_entity.type
_entity.pdbx_description
1 polymer ?
#
loop_
_entity_poly.entity_id
_entity_poly.type
_entity_poly.pdbx_seq_one_letter_code
_entity_poly.pdbx_strand_id
1 'polypeptide(L)'
;MEAWQGPALMFYNNATFTEEQFLALCKLGVGNKREDTSKIGRHGLGFNSAYHFTDVPSVVSGHSLVFFDPHMSSLPKRRDAYGNLIAQRGHRYNMRGL
;
A
#
# COMPACT_ATOMS: atom_id res chain seq x y z
N MET A 1 -5.01 -1.31 -15.68
CA MET A 1 -4.43 -2.53 -15.08
C MET A 1 -3.67 -3.40 -16.06
N GLU A 2 -3.95 -3.37 -17.37
CA GLU A 2 -3.29 -4.24 -18.36
C GLU A 2 -1.75 -4.24 -18.30
N ALA A 3 -1.14 -3.05 -18.17
CA ALA A 3 0.31 -2.91 -18.04
C ALA A 3 0.93 -3.58 -16.79
N TRP A 4 0.11 -3.95 -15.78
CA TRP A 4 0.57 -4.51 -14.49
C TRP A 4 0.29 -6.01 -14.35
N GLN A 5 -0.10 -6.70 -15.43
CA GLN A 5 -0.37 -8.16 -15.44
C GLN A 5 0.80 -8.98 -16.00
N GLY A 6 1.98 -8.37 -16.13
CA GLY A 6 3.19 -9.00 -16.67
C GLY A 6 4.08 -9.65 -15.60
N PRO A 7 5.36 -9.92 -15.93
CA PRO A 7 6.35 -10.42 -14.98
C PRO A 7 6.47 -9.52 -13.74
N ALA A 8 6.65 -10.14 -12.57
CA ALA A 8 6.72 -9.42 -11.30
C ALA A 8 7.82 -9.98 -10.39
N LEU A 9 8.39 -9.09 -9.56
CA LEU A 9 9.24 -9.49 -8.44
C LEU A 9 8.36 -9.80 -7.23
N MET A 10 8.45 -11.03 -6.73
CA MET A 10 7.68 -11.50 -5.59
C MET A 10 8.59 -11.75 -4.40
N PHE A 11 8.22 -11.19 -3.25
CA PHE A 11 8.89 -11.39 -1.97
C PHE A 11 7.89 -12.03 -1.00
N TYR A 12 8.31 -13.09 -0.32
CA TYR A 12 7.47 -13.82 0.62
C TYR A 12 8.06 -13.78 2.03
N ASN A 13 7.16 -13.62 3.00
CA ASN A 13 7.44 -13.80 4.41
C ASN A 13 6.25 -14.52 5.07
N ASN A 14 6.51 -15.32 6.09
CA ASN A 14 5.50 -16.12 6.79
C ASN A 14 4.75 -15.38 7.91
N ALA A 15 5.09 -14.12 8.19
CA ALA A 15 4.30 -13.29 9.09
C ALA A 15 3.06 -12.73 8.38
N THR A 16 1.99 -12.49 9.15
CA THR A 16 0.77 -11.85 8.66
C THR A 16 0.69 -10.45 9.28
N PHE A 17 0.44 -9.43 8.46
CA PHE A 17 0.18 -8.09 8.92
C PHE A 17 -1.12 -7.97 9.71
N THR A 18 -1.05 -7.23 10.82
CA THR A 18 -2.21 -6.75 11.56
C THR A 18 -2.87 -5.58 10.84
N GLU A 19 -4.09 -5.24 11.27
CA GLU A 19 -4.84 -4.10 10.75
C GLU A 19 -4.05 -2.78 10.91
N GLU A 20 -3.43 -2.60 12.07
CA GLU A 20 -2.62 -1.42 12.39
C GLU A 20 -1.40 -1.32 11.48
N GLN A 21 -0.78 -2.45 11.15
CA GLN A 21 0.37 -2.50 10.24
C GLN A 21 -0.04 -2.14 8.81
N PHE A 22 -1.18 -2.61 8.33
CA PHE A 22 -1.73 -2.17 7.04
C PHE A 22 -2.04 -0.68 7.03
N LEU A 23 -2.67 -0.15 8.09
CA LEU A 23 -2.96 1.28 8.20
C LEU A 23 -1.68 2.12 8.25
N ALA A 24 -0.63 1.64 8.91
CA ALA A 24 0.67 2.29 8.94
C ALA A 24 1.36 2.26 7.57
N LEU A 25 1.30 1.12 6.87
CA LEU A 25 1.83 0.94 5.52
C LEU A 25 1.08 1.82 4.49
N CYS A 26 -0.24 1.97 4.62
CA CYS A 26 -1.00 2.91 3.79
C CYS A 26 -0.64 4.38 4.07
N LYS A 27 -0.29 4.73 5.32
CA LYS A 27 0.09 6.11 5.67
C LYS A 27 1.48 6.54 5.17
N LEU A 28 2.18 5.68 4.44
CA LEU A 28 3.47 6.01 3.83
C LEU A 28 3.37 7.28 2.97
N GLY A 29 4.09 8.32 3.40
CA GLY A 29 4.06 9.66 2.79
C GLY A 29 3.71 10.79 3.77
N VAL A 30 3.06 10.50 4.90
CA VAL A 30 2.78 11.50 5.94
C VAL A 30 3.67 11.21 7.13
N GLY A 31 4.89 11.75 7.12
CA GLY A 31 5.82 11.65 8.25
C GLY A 31 5.18 12.22 9.50
N ASN A 32 4.62 11.38 10.37
CA ASN A 32 4.08 11.80 11.65
C ASN A 32 4.13 10.65 12.66
N LYS A 33 4.81 10.93 13.78
CA LYS A 33 4.80 10.27 15.12
C LYS A 33 5.92 9.26 15.46
N ARG A 34 7.07 9.88 15.73
CA ARG A 34 8.17 9.67 16.70
C ARG A 34 8.09 8.73 17.92
N GLU A 35 7.09 7.88 18.19
CA GLU A 35 6.90 7.43 19.61
C GLU A 35 7.32 6.01 20.04
N ASP A 36 7.43 4.97 19.18
CA ASP A 36 7.95 3.65 19.65
C ASP A 36 9.36 3.26 19.12
N THR A 37 10.39 3.34 19.97
CA THR A 37 11.81 3.07 19.63
C THR A 37 12.16 1.58 19.56
N SER A 38 11.24 0.69 19.90
CA SER A 38 11.51 -0.75 20.00
C SER A 38 11.45 -1.50 18.66
N LYS A 39 10.93 -0.89 17.59
CA LYS A 39 10.71 -1.55 16.28
C LYS A 39 11.60 -0.97 15.17
N ILE A 40 12.37 -1.84 14.51
CA ILE A 40 13.17 -1.52 13.31
C ILE A 40 12.21 -1.31 12.12
N GLY A 41 12.45 -0.29 11.27
CA GLY A 41 11.64 -0.04 10.06
C GLY A 41 10.44 0.92 10.24
N ARG A 42 10.54 1.84 11.21
CA ARG A 42 9.52 2.75 11.76
C ARG A 42 8.67 3.59 10.80
N HIS A 43 9.05 3.72 9.53
CA HIS A 43 8.45 4.70 8.62
C HIS A 43 8.14 4.14 7.23
N GLY A 44 8.33 2.84 7.01
CA GLY A 44 8.30 2.19 5.69
C GLY A 44 9.04 2.96 4.58
N LEU A 45 10.05 3.78 4.94
CA LEU A 45 10.99 4.37 3.98
C LEU A 45 11.70 3.29 3.17
N GLY A 46 11.95 2.13 3.79
CA GLY A 46 12.45 0.95 3.10
C GLY A 46 11.46 0.43 2.04
N PHE A 47 10.15 0.53 2.28
CA PHE A 47 9.14 0.14 1.28
C PHE A 47 9.16 1.07 0.06
N ASN A 48 9.51 2.36 0.22
CA ASN A 48 9.64 3.27 -0.92
C ASN A 48 10.69 2.79 -1.95
N SER A 49 11.65 1.96 -1.55
CA SER A 49 12.61 1.37 -2.51
C SER A 49 11.94 0.47 -3.56
N ALA A 50 10.74 -0.05 -3.28
CA ALA A 50 9.95 -0.82 -4.25
C ALA A 50 9.59 0.01 -5.50
N TYR A 51 9.49 1.34 -5.36
CA TYR A 51 9.21 2.25 -6.49
C TYR A 51 10.37 2.36 -7.50
N HIS A 52 11.56 1.84 -7.18
CA HIS A 52 12.61 1.68 -8.20
C HIS A 52 12.30 0.56 -9.20
N PHE A 53 11.38 -0.35 -8.88
CA PHE A 53 11.07 -1.52 -9.70
C PHE A 53 9.64 -1.51 -10.26
N THR A 54 8.70 -0.80 -9.63
CA THR A 54 7.30 -0.75 -10.05
C THR A 54 6.61 0.53 -9.59
N ASP A 55 5.76 1.13 -10.42
CA ASP A 55 4.94 2.28 -10.03
C ASP A 55 3.76 1.87 -9.15
N VAL A 56 3.38 0.58 -9.17
CA VAL A 56 2.21 0.06 -8.44
C VAL A 56 2.58 -1.18 -7.61
N PRO A 57 3.36 -1.04 -6.53
CA PRO A 57 3.64 -2.16 -5.65
C PRO A 57 2.34 -2.66 -5.00
N SER A 58 2.30 -3.96 -4.74
CA SER A 58 1.15 -4.61 -4.10
C SER A 58 1.58 -5.51 -2.95
N VAL A 59 0.72 -5.62 -1.93
CA VAL A 59 0.94 -6.45 -0.75
C VAL A 59 -0.29 -7.29 -0.50
N VAL A 60 -0.09 -8.60 -0.35
CA VAL A 60 -1.10 -9.55 0.09
C VAL A 60 -0.70 -10.07 1.47
N SER A 61 -1.60 -9.97 2.44
CA SER A 61 -1.42 -10.61 3.74
C SER A 61 -2.76 -10.90 4.40
N GLY A 62 -2.93 -12.14 4.88
CA GLY A 62 -4.20 -12.63 5.38
C GLY A 62 -5.30 -12.46 4.34
N HIS A 63 -6.36 -11.72 4.69
CA HIS A 63 -7.50 -11.46 3.81
C HIS A 63 -7.44 -10.09 3.13
N SER A 64 -6.28 -9.44 3.12
CA SER A 64 -6.12 -8.08 2.61
C SER A 64 -5.15 -8.05 1.45
N LEU A 65 -5.59 -7.40 0.37
CA LEU A 65 -4.79 -7.03 -0.79
C LEU A 65 -4.74 -5.51 -0.86
N VAL A 66 -3.54 -4.94 -0.95
CA VAL A 66 -3.33 -3.49 -1.05
C VAL A 66 -2.48 -3.18 -2.26
N PHE A 67 -2.91 -2.22 -3.07
CA PHE A 67 -2.11 -1.63 -4.15
C PHE A 67 -1.75 -0.18 -3.83
N PHE A 68 -0.54 0.24 -4.11
CA PHE A 68 -0.10 1.62 -3.91
C PHE A 68 0.08 2.30 -5.26
N ASP A 69 -0.68 3.35 -5.55
CA ASP A 69 -0.61 4.10 -6.81
C ASP A 69 -0.49 5.61 -6.49
N PRO A 70 0.72 6.09 -6.14
CA PRO A 70 0.91 7.48 -5.75
C PRO A 70 0.57 8.48 -6.87
N HIS A 71 0.64 8.05 -8.12
CA HIS A 71 0.31 8.86 -9.30
C HIS A 71 -1.19 8.88 -9.61
N MET A 72 -2.00 8.03 -8.97
CA MET A 72 -3.44 7.89 -9.21
C MET A 72 -3.78 7.70 -10.70
N SER A 73 -2.94 6.96 -11.42
CA SER A 73 -3.03 6.78 -12.87
C SER A 73 -3.52 5.40 -13.27
N SER A 74 -3.27 4.40 -12.43
CA SER A 74 -3.44 2.98 -12.73
C SER A 74 -4.66 2.36 -12.06
N LEU A 75 -5.09 2.94 -10.93
CA LEU A 75 -6.19 2.45 -10.10
C LEU A 75 -7.44 3.36 -10.17
N PRO A 76 -8.64 2.83 -9.86
CA PRO A 76 -9.88 3.60 -9.92
C PRO A 76 -9.89 4.81 -8.98
N LYS A 77 -10.05 6.00 -9.53
CA LYS A 77 -10.06 7.25 -8.75
C LYS A 77 -11.30 7.32 -7.84
N ARG A 78 -11.10 7.56 -6.54
CA ARG A 78 -12.18 7.96 -5.62
C ARG A 78 -12.36 9.46 -5.66
N ARG A 79 -13.63 9.86 -5.62
CA ARG A 79 -14.06 11.24 -5.47
C ARG A 79 -14.86 11.40 -4.18
N ASP A 80 -14.76 12.57 -3.57
CA ASP A 80 -15.65 12.95 -2.46
C ASP A 80 -17.04 13.32 -2.99
N ALA A 81 -17.96 13.67 -2.07
CA ALA A 81 -19.32 14.08 -2.42
C ALA A 81 -19.37 15.34 -3.32
N TYR A 82 -18.27 16.09 -3.40
CA TYR A 82 -18.13 17.31 -4.19
C TYR A 82 -17.39 17.09 -5.51
N GLY A 83 -16.99 15.84 -5.81
CA GLY A 83 -16.30 15.47 -7.04
C GLY A 83 -14.78 15.65 -7.01
N ASN A 84 -14.18 16.09 -5.89
CA ASN A 84 -12.73 16.26 -5.77
C ASN A 84 -12.03 14.91 -5.64
N LEU A 85 -10.82 14.78 -6.19
CA LEU A 85 -10.01 13.58 -6.03
C LEU A 85 -9.56 13.45 -4.58
N ILE A 86 -9.81 12.29 -3.98
CA ILE A 86 -9.31 11.95 -2.65
C ILE A 86 -7.97 11.26 -2.84
N ALA A 87 -6.91 11.80 -2.23
CA ALA A 87 -5.60 11.14 -2.21
C ALA A 87 -5.72 9.75 -1.56
N GLN A 88 -5.51 8.71 -2.36
CA GLN A 88 -5.62 7.33 -1.88
C GLN A 88 -4.27 6.87 -1.34
N ARG A 89 -4.25 6.62 -0.04
CA ARG A 89 -3.10 6.13 0.73
C ARG A 89 -2.78 4.64 0.45
N GLY A 90 -3.27 4.10 -0.66
CA GLY A 90 -3.29 2.67 -0.98
C GLY A 90 -4.72 2.14 -1.13
N HIS A 91 -4.97 1.40 -2.20
CA HIS A 91 -6.25 0.78 -2.52
C HIS A 91 -6.33 -0.59 -1.89
N ARG A 92 -7.07 -0.69 -0.79
CA ARG A 92 -7.25 -1.94 -0.05
C ARG A 92 -8.54 -2.65 -0.45
N TYR A 93 -8.41 -3.96 -0.68
CA TYR A 93 -9.49 -4.89 -0.95
C TYR A 93 -9.52 -5.97 0.13
N ASN A 94 -10.73 -6.30 0.60
CA ASN A 94 -10.95 -7.43 1.50
C ASN A 94 -11.33 -8.65 0.67
N MET A 95 -10.57 -9.72 0.80
CA MET A 95 -10.73 -10.95 0.03
C MET A 95 -11.65 -11.98 0.71
N ARG A 96 -12.26 -11.69 1.87
CA ARG A 96 -13.18 -12.61 2.56
C ARG A 96 -14.47 -12.92 1.78
N GLY A 97 -14.77 -12.18 0.72
CA GLY A 97 -15.95 -12.38 -0.12
C GLY A 97 -15.63 -12.77 -1.56
N LEU A 98 -14.37 -13.17 -1.83
CA LEU A 98 -13.94 -13.78 -3.09
C LEU A 98 -14.03 -15.30 -3.00
#